data_AF-A0A962MQZ5-F1
#
_entry.id   AF-A0A962MQZ5-F1
#
_cell.length_a   1.000
_cell.length_b   1.000
_cell.length_c   1.000
_cell.angle_alpha   90.00
_cell.angle_beta   90.00
_cell.angle_gamma   90.00
#
_symmetry.space_group_name_H-M   'P 1'
#
loop_
_entity.id
_entity.type
_entity.pdbx_description
1 polymer ?
#
loop_
_entity_poly.entity_id
_entity_poly.type
_entity_poly.pdbx_seq_one_letter_code
_entity_poly.pdbx_strand_id
1 'polypeptide(L)'
;MQTILCMNAKGGCGKTTIATNLATWYADEDYKTALVDFDAQRSAMDWLAARNDYEGVPAIEGVDAVAGEARTAHGTDVAVIDAPAGTYGSEVTQLLRRADVLLVPVLPSPIDMRAATRFIDELLGSGRVSRGQTRIGLIANRVRENTRIFHALEEFLGRYDIPLLTHLRESQNYIRAAETGLGVFELAPSQVAVDVAQWDPVIAWLRKG
;
A
#
# COMPACT_ATOMS: atom_id res chain seq x y z
N MET A 1 -0.31 18.31 1.42
CA MET A 1 -0.95 17.00 1.32
C MET A 1 -0.01 16.07 0.57
N GLN A 2 0.50 15.02 1.22
CA GLN A 2 1.26 13.94 0.57
C GLN A 2 0.28 12.88 0.08
N THR A 3 0.45 12.41 -1.16
CA THR A 3 -0.42 11.35 -1.72
C THR A 3 0.36 10.07 -2.00
N ILE A 4 -0.04 8.99 -1.35
CA ILE A 4 0.62 7.68 -1.40
C ILE A 4 -0.30 6.70 -2.10
N LEU A 5 0.11 6.19 -3.25
CA LEU A 5 -0.62 5.21 -4.04
C LEU A 5 -0.12 3.80 -3.75
N CYS A 6 -1.01 2.89 -3.36
CA CYS A 6 -0.75 1.47 -3.23
C CYS A 6 -1.28 0.75 -4.49
N MET A 7 -0.39 0.27 -5.35
CA MET A 7 -0.79 -0.24 -6.66
C MET A 7 0.03 -1.43 -7.14
N ASN A 8 -0.66 -2.39 -7.75
CA ASN A 8 -0.12 -3.43 -8.59
C ASN A 8 -1.24 -3.90 -9.52
N ALA A 9 -0.92 -4.18 -10.78
CA ALA A 9 -1.86 -4.73 -11.76
C ALA A 9 -2.51 -6.06 -11.31
N LYS A 10 -1.85 -6.81 -10.42
CA LYS A 10 -2.37 -8.09 -9.92
C LYS A 10 -3.28 -7.90 -8.70
N GLY A 11 -4.50 -8.42 -8.79
CA GLY A 11 -5.41 -8.54 -7.64
C GLY A 11 -4.88 -9.52 -6.59
N GLY A 12 -5.15 -9.22 -5.30
CA GLY A 12 -4.80 -10.08 -4.17
C GLY A 12 -3.37 -9.94 -3.63
N CYS A 13 -2.54 -9.03 -4.17
CA CYS A 13 -1.17 -8.82 -3.70
C CYS A 13 -1.04 -8.03 -2.38
N GLY A 14 -2.16 -7.57 -1.80
CA GLY A 14 -2.19 -6.84 -0.52
C GLY A 14 -2.10 -5.32 -0.61
N LYS A 15 -2.60 -4.71 -1.70
CA LYS A 15 -2.72 -3.24 -1.85
C LYS A 15 -3.53 -2.61 -0.70
N THR A 16 -4.76 -3.08 -0.52
CA THR A 16 -5.65 -2.67 0.59
C THR A 16 -5.01 -2.87 1.95
N THR A 17 -4.35 -4.01 2.18
CA THR A 17 -3.64 -4.26 3.44
C THR A 17 -2.57 -3.19 3.68
N ILE A 18 -1.80 -2.81 2.67
CA ILE A 18 -0.78 -1.78 2.86
C ILE A 18 -1.42 -0.42 3.05
N ALA A 19 -2.45 -0.10 2.26
CA ALA A 19 -3.14 1.18 2.31
C ALA A 19 -3.77 1.43 3.69
N THR A 20 -4.49 0.45 4.24
CA THR A 20 -5.14 0.59 5.55
C THR A 20 -4.13 0.71 6.67
N ASN A 21 -3.05 -0.07 6.65
CA ASN A 21 -2.00 -0.01 7.69
C ASN A 21 -1.19 1.29 7.64
N LEU A 22 -0.95 1.85 6.46
CA LEU A 22 -0.35 3.19 6.35
C LEU A 22 -1.31 4.26 6.86
N ALA A 23 -2.60 4.17 6.51
CA ALA A 23 -3.59 5.12 6.95
C ALA A 23 -3.72 5.11 8.49
N THR A 24 -3.71 3.95 9.13
CA THR A 24 -3.74 3.82 10.59
C THR A 24 -2.49 4.43 11.21
N TRP A 25 -1.31 4.14 10.66
CA TRP A 25 -0.06 4.69 11.18
C TRP A 25 -0.01 6.22 11.10
N TYR A 26 -0.43 6.82 9.97
CA TYR A 26 -0.48 8.28 9.86
C TYR A 26 -1.52 8.89 10.81
N ALA A 27 -2.68 8.25 10.97
CA ALA A 27 -3.71 8.75 11.88
C ALA A 27 -3.27 8.68 13.35
N ASP A 28 -2.54 7.63 13.75
CA ASP A 28 -1.92 7.49 15.09
C ASP A 28 -0.83 8.55 15.34
N GLU A 29 -0.17 9.04 14.30
CA GLU A 29 0.81 10.13 14.36
C GLU A 29 0.15 11.52 14.21
N ASP A 30 -1.15 11.63 14.49
CA ASP A 30 -1.96 12.86 14.48
C ASP A 30 -2.11 13.56 13.10
N TYR A 31 -1.83 12.87 11.99
CA TYR A 31 -2.07 13.43 10.65
C TYR A 31 -3.55 13.32 10.27
N LYS A 32 -4.09 14.38 9.65
CA LYS A 32 -5.41 14.31 9.02
C LYS A 32 -5.34 13.41 7.79
N THR A 33 -5.79 12.18 7.95
CA THR A 33 -5.56 11.10 7.00
C THR A 33 -6.83 10.72 6.26
N ALA A 34 -6.72 10.58 4.93
CA ALA A 34 -7.77 10.06 4.08
C ALA A 34 -7.35 8.73 3.42
N LEU A 35 -8.28 7.79 3.36
CA LEU A 35 -8.18 6.54 2.62
C LEU A 35 -9.13 6.59 1.42
N VAL A 36 -8.55 6.60 0.22
CA VAL A 36 -9.26 6.77 -1.06
C VAL A 36 -9.30 5.44 -1.79
N ASP A 37 -10.48 4.87 -1.97
CA ASP A 37 -10.66 3.54 -2.58
C ASP A 37 -11.15 3.66 -4.03
N PHE A 38 -10.34 3.21 -4.98
CA PHE A 38 -10.72 3.10 -6.39
C PHE A 38 -11.13 1.68 -6.79
N ASP A 39 -11.02 0.69 -5.90
CA ASP A 39 -11.37 -0.68 -6.21
C ASP A 39 -12.90 -0.86 -6.15
N ALA A 40 -13.49 -1.42 -7.21
CA ALA A 40 -14.92 -1.71 -7.26
C ALA A 40 -15.36 -2.72 -6.18
N GLN A 41 -14.42 -3.47 -5.60
CA GLN A 41 -14.67 -4.34 -4.45
C GLN A 41 -14.85 -3.59 -3.13
N ARG A 42 -14.48 -2.30 -3.06
CA ARG A 42 -14.70 -1.42 -1.90
C ARG A 42 -14.12 -1.96 -0.58
N SER A 43 -13.06 -2.76 -0.66
CA SER A 43 -12.50 -3.44 0.51
C SER A 43 -11.93 -2.47 1.55
N ALA A 44 -11.43 -1.29 1.13
CA ALA A 44 -11.01 -0.26 2.08
C ALA A 44 -12.21 0.44 2.72
N MET A 45 -13.33 0.60 2.00
CA MET A 45 -14.56 1.15 2.57
C MET A 45 -15.22 0.20 3.56
N ASP A 46 -15.26 -1.11 3.26
CA ASP A 46 -15.74 -2.13 4.20
C ASP A 46 -14.88 -2.17 5.47
N TRP A 47 -13.55 -2.04 5.32
CA TRP A 47 -12.62 -1.93 6.44
C TRP A 47 -12.90 -0.68 7.31
N LEU A 48 -13.16 0.48 6.69
CA LEU A 48 -13.54 1.70 7.41
C LEU A 48 -14.89 1.56 8.12
N ALA A 49 -15.84 0.82 7.54
CA ALA A 49 -17.11 0.55 8.19
C ALA A 49 -16.90 -0.24 9.50
N ALA A 50 -16.07 -1.29 9.46
CA ALA A 50 -15.70 -2.07 10.64
C ALA A 50 -14.92 -1.24 11.69
N ARG A 51 -14.11 -0.27 11.26
CA ARG A 51 -13.36 0.62 12.17
C ARG A 51 -14.28 1.40 13.12
N ASN A 52 -15.50 1.73 12.67
CA ASN A 52 -16.46 2.48 13.48
C ASN A 52 -16.97 1.71 14.72
N ASP A 53 -16.72 0.40 14.80
CA ASP A 53 -17.08 -0.40 15.97
C ASP A 53 -16.07 -0.22 17.14
N TYR A 54 -14.96 0.47 16.92
CA TYR A 54 -13.89 0.66 17.91
C TYR A 54 -13.84 2.11 18.42
N GLU A 55 -13.94 2.27 19.73
CA GLU A 55 -13.73 3.56 20.40
C GLU A 55 -12.24 3.81 20.67
N GLY A 56 -11.84 5.09 20.65
CA GLY A 56 -10.48 5.50 21.03
C GLY A 56 -9.42 5.33 19.94
N VAL A 57 -9.79 4.86 18.74
CA VAL A 57 -8.91 4.85 17.57
C VAL A 57 -9.04 6.17 16.77
N PRO A 58 -7.97 6.71 16.18
CA PRO A 58 -8.04 7.93 15.39
C PRO A 58 -8.98 7.83 14.18
N ALA A 59 -9.64 8.93 13.82
CA ALA A 59 -10.51 8.97 12.65
C ALA A 59 -9.70 8.96 11.35
N ILE A 60 -10.19 8.22 10.35
CA ILE A 60 -9.66 8.21 8.98
C ILE A 60 -10.82 8.57 8.05
N GLU A 61 -10.63 9.57 7.21
CA GLU A 61 -11.63 9.95 6.20
C GLU A 61 -11.70 8.87 5.11
N GLY A 62 -12.88 8.32 4.86
CA GLY A 62 -13.13 7.43 3.72
C GLY A 62 -13.60 8.18 2.49
N VAL A 63 -12.98 7.91 1.34
CA VAL A 63 -13.42 8.43 0.04
C VAL A 63 -13.64 7.26 -0.93
N ASP A 64 -14.90 6.97 -1.25
CA ASP A 64 -15.27 6.03 -2.32
C ASP A 64 -15.07 6.72 -3.68
N ALA A 65 -13.95 6.41 -4.33
CA ALA A 65 -13.53 6.99 -5.59
C ALA A 65 -13.78 6.08 -6.80
N VAL A 66 -14.60 5.02 -6.66
CA VAL A 66 -14.91 4.08 -7.76
C VAL A 66 -15.54 4.82 -8.96
N ALA A 67 -16.31 5.87 -8.72
CA ALA A 67 -16.89 6.72 -9.77
C ALA A 67 -15.91 7.78 -10.34
N GLY A 68 -14.66 7.81 -9.87
CA GLY A 68 -13.60 8.73 -10.31
C GLY A 68 -13.53 10.05 -9.54
N GLU A 69 -14.49 10.33 -8.66
CA GLU A 69 -14.46 11.47 -7.74
C GLU A 69 -13.62 11.10 -6.49
N ALA A 70 -12.42 11.67 -6.40
CA ALA A 70 -11.46 11.37 -5.34
C ALA A 70 -11.08 12.63 -4.57
N ARG A 71 -12.07 13.44 -4.18
CA ARG A 71 -11.85 14.68 -3.43
C ARG A 71 -11.86 14.35 -1.94
N THR A 72 -10.73 14.64 -1.28
CA THR A 72 -10.59 14.56 0.18
C THR A 72 -11.05 15.85 0.85
N ALA A 73 -11.24 15.82 2.16
CA ALA A 73 -11.62 16.97 2.97
C ALA A 73 -10.58 18.10 2.88
N HIS A 74 -11.04 19.32 3.18
CA HIS A 74 -10.13 20.45 3.27
C HIS A 74 -9.18 20.27 4.47
N GLY A 75 -7.88 20.44 4.21
CA GLY A 75 -6.85 20.29 5.23
C GLY A 75 -6.40 18.85 5.49
N THR A 76 -6.71 17.90 4.62
CA THR A 76 -6.08 16.57 4.63
C THR A 76 -4.56 16.70 4.48
N ASP A 77 -3.82 16.10 5.41
CA ASP A 77 -2.35 16.10 5.42
C ASP A 77 -1.81 14.96 4.55
N VAL A 78 -2.44 13.78 4.63
CA VAL A 78 -2.03 12.58 3.90
C VAL A 78 -3.24 11.89 3.27
N ALA A 79 -3.12 11.53 1.98
CA ALA A 79 -4.09 10.71 1.28
C ALA A 79 -3.44 9.40 0.84
N VAL A 80 -3.96 8.27 1.33
CA VAL A 80 -3.54 6.93 0.92
C VAL A 80 -4.56 6.39 -0.08
N ILE A 81 -4.10 6.07 -1.29
CA ILE A 81 -4.94 5.59 -2.38
C ILE A 81 -4.79 4.08 -2.51
N ASP A 82 -5.89 3.34 -2.40
CA ASP A 82 -5.97 1.94 -2.78
C ASP A 82 -6.42 1.84 -4.24
N ALA A 83 -5.53 1.36 -5.11
CA ALA A 83 -5.80 1.23 -6.54
C ALA A 83 -6.69 0.01 -6.83
N PRO A 84 -7.43 -0.03 -7.96
CA PRO A 84 -8.12 -1.23 -8.37
C PRO A 84 -7.15 -2.36 -8.73
N ALA A 85 -7.62 -3.60 -8.66
CA ALA A 85 -6.96 -4.70 -9.37
C ALA A 85 -7.15 -4.59 -10.90
N GLY A 86 -6.19 -5.13 -11.67
CA GLY A 86 -6.34 -5.22 -13.12
C GLY A 86 -6.20 -3.89 -13.85
N THR A 87 -5.60 -2.88 -13.22
CA THR A 87 -5.32 -1.59 -13.84
C THR A 87 -4.14 -1.66 -14.79
N TYR A 88 -4.32 -1.17 -16.03
CA TYR A 88 -3.30 -1.12 -17.08
C TYR A 88 -3.44 0.16 -17.92
N GLY A 89 -2.40 0.54 -18.64
CA GLY A 89 -2.44 1.59 -19.66
C GLY A 89 -2.72 2.98 -19.11
N SER A 90 -3.70 3.66 -19.71
CA SER A 90 -4.04 5.05 -19.40
C SER A 90 -4.50 5.23 -17.96
N GLU A 91 -5.12 4.22 -17.35
CA GLU A 91 -5.62 4.27 -15.97
C GLU A 91 -4.45 4.31 -14.96
N VAL A 92 -3.38 3.53 -15.18
CA VAL A 92 -2.12 3.64 -14.40
C VAL A 92 -1.60 5.07 -14.44
N THR A 93 -1.56 5.66 -15.65
CA THR A 93 -1.08 7.03 -15.82
C THR A 93 -1.96 8.06 -15.10
N GLN A 94 -3.28 7.84 -15.05
CA GLN A 94 -4.20 8.74 -14.33
C GLN A 94 -4.03 8.66 -12.82
N LEU A 95 -3.88 7.45 -12.25
CA LEU A 95 -3.61 7.28 -10.82
C LEU A 95 -2.24 7.86 -10.43
N LEU A 96 -1.20 7.61 -11.24
CA LEU A 96 0.14 8.17 -10.99
C LEU A 96 0.19 9.70 -11.03
N ARG A 97 -0.73 10.36 -11.76
CA ARG A 97 -0.81 11.83 -11.75
C ARG A 97 -1.29 12.40 -10.42
N ARG A 98 -1.97 11.59 -9.62
CA ARG A 98 -2.48 11.97 -8.29
C ARG A 98 -1.47 11.73 -7.18
N ALA A 99 -0.41 10.96 -7.43
CA ALA A 99 0.45 10.42 -6.39
C ALA A 99 1.88 10.98 -6.41
N ASP A 100 2.38 11.34 -5.23
CA ASP A 100 3.79 11.71 -4.98
C ASP A 100 4.64 10.45 -4.76
N VAL A 101 4.03 9.43 -4.16
CA VAL A 101 4.64 8.14 -3.86
C VAL A 101 3.81 7.00 -4.43
N LEU A 102 4.47 6.00 -4.99
CA LEU A 102 3.91 4.72 -5.39
C LEU A 102 4.57 3.59 -4.61
N LEU A 103 3.77 2.79 -3.91
CA LEU A 103 4.18 1.54 -3.27
C LEU A 103 3.63 0.35 -4.06
N VAL A 104 4.53 -0.56 -4.43
CA VAL A 104 4.21 -1.73 -5.25
C VAL A 104 4.43 -3.02 -4.45
N PRO A 105 3.36 -3.63 -3.89
CA PRO A 105 3.47 -4.93 -3.26
C PRO A 105 3.61 -6.06 -4.29
N VAL A 106 4.53 -6.99 -4.07
CA VAL A 106 4.76 -8.16 -4.91
C VAL A 106 4.78 -9.43 -4.08
N LEU A 107 4.01 -10.44 -4.48
CA LEU A 107 3.94 -11.74 -3.78
C LEU A 107 5.08 -12.68 -4.20
N PRO A 108 5.55 -13.57 -3.32
CA PRO A 108 6.56 -14.59 -3.63
C PRO A 108 5.95 -15.74 -4.43
N SER A 109 5.63 -15.50 -5.69
CA SER A 109 5.06 -16.49 -6.61
C SER A 109 5.51 -16.21 -8.04
N PRO A 110 5.86 -17.24 -8.84
CA PRO A 110 6.29 -17.04 -10.22
C PRO A 110 5.26 -16.34 -11.11
N ILE A 111 3.97 -16.54 -10.84
CA ILE A 111 2.90 -15.90 -11.60
C ILE A 111 2.84 -14.41 -11.25
N ASP A 112 2.94 -14.09 -9.97
CA ASP A 112 2.86 -12.71 -9.46
C ASP A 112 4.12 -11.92 -9.83
N MET A 113 5.31 -12.52 -9.78
CA MET A 113 6.55 -11.90 -10.26
C MET A 113 6.48 -11.56 -11.74
N ARG A 114 5.96 -12.46 -12.60
CA ARG A 114 5.77 -12.16 -14.04
C ARG A 114 4.75 -11.04 -14.28
N ALA A 115 3.70 -10.97 -13.46
CA ALA A 115 2.74 -9.88 -13.54
C ALA A 115 3.38 -8.55 -13.10
N ALA A 116 4.16 -8.58 -12.01
CA ALA A 116 4.91 -7.44 -11.52
C ALA A 116 5.94 -6.94 -12.56
N THR A 117 6.60 -7.83 -13.32
CA THR A 117 7.50 -7.42 -14.42
C THR A 117 6.79 -6.50 -15.41
N ARG A 118 5.66 -6.94 -15.97
CA ARG A 118 4.90 -6.15 -16.95
C ARG A 118 4.48 -4.81 -16.38
N PHE A 119 4.03 -4.80 -15.12
CA PHE A 119 3.61 -3.60 -14.43
C PHE A 119 4.78 -2.63 -14.19
N ILE A 120 5.90 -3.11 -13.64
CA ILE A 120 7.08 -2.29 -13.36
C ILE A 120 7.68 -1.74 -14.66
N ASP A 121 7.76 -2.54 -15.73
CA ASP A 121 8.26 -2.08 -17.02
C ASP A 121 7.36 -0.97 -17.61
N GLU A 122 6.04 -1.11 -17.49
CA GLU A 122 5.07 -0.08 -17.89
C GLU A 122 5.23 1.21 -17.05
N LEU A 123 5.42 1.07 -15.74
CA LEU A 123 5.68 2.20 -14.84
C LEU A 123 6.96 2.94 -15.21
N LEU A 124 8.06 2.22 -15.47
CA LEU A 124 9.35 2.79 -15.84
C LEU A 124 9.29 3.47 -17.22
N GLY A 125 8.42 3.01 -18.12
CA GLY A 125 8.10 3.69 -19.38
C GLY A 125 7.29 4.99 -19.22
N SER A 126 6.70 5.25 -18.06
CA SER A 126 5.94 6.47 -17.79
C SER A 126 6.83 7.70 -17.70
N GLY A 127 6.48 8.74 -18.45
CA GLY A 127 7.20 10.02 -18.42
C GLY A 127 7.26 10.68 -17.04
N ARG A 128 6.33 10.40 -16.12
CA ARG A 128 6.38 10.95 -14.74
C ARG A 128 7.47 10.30 -13.90
N VAL A 129 7.60 8.98 -14.03
CA VAL A 129 8.60 8.18 -13.32
C VAL A 129 9.99 8.54 -13.82
N SER A 130 10.17 8.60 -15.15
CA SER A 130 11.46 8.98 -15.73
C SER A 130 11.88 10.43 -15.42
N ARG A 131 10.92 11.33 -15.16
CA ARG A 131 11.18 12.71 -14.69
C ARG A 131 11.32 12.83 -13.16
N GLY A 132 11.29 11.73 -12.42
CA GLY A 132 11.42 11.73 -10.95
C GLY A 132 10.25 12.40 -10.22
N GLN A 133 9.08 12.52 -10.85
CA GLN A 133 7.92 13.22 -10.27
C GLN A 133 7.10 12.34 -9.31
N THR A 134 7.33 11.03 -9.32
CA THR A 134 6.69 10.07 -8.41
C THR A 134 7.77 9.12 -7.90
N ARG A 135 7.94 9.05 -6.58
CA ARG A 135 8.90 8.14 -5.93
C ARG A 135 8.30 6.74 -5.89
N ILE A 136 9.07 5.72 -6.26
CA ILE A 136 8.58 4.33 -6.28
C ILE A 136 9.33 3.50 -5.23
N GLY A 137 8.59 2.69 -4.48
CA GLY A 137 9.14 1.70 -3.56
C GLY A 137 8.50 0.33 -3.77
N LEU A 138 9.31 -0.72 -3.77
CA LEU A 138 8.85 -2.11 -3.86
C LEU A 138 8.69 -2.69 -2.45
N ILE A 139 7.67 -3.53 -2.26
CA ILE A 139 7.43 -4.26 -1.00
C ILE A 139 7.27 -5.74 -1.33
N ALA A 140 8.13 -6.59 -0.79
CA ALA A 140 7.93 -8.03 -0.88
C ALA A 140 6.84 -8.42 0.14
N ASN A 141 5.65 -8.78 -0.32
CA ASN A 141 4.50 -8.98 0.57
C ASN A 141 4.15 -10.46 0.75
N ARG A 142 3.64 -10.81 1.94
CA ARG A 142 3.29 -12.18 2.36
C ARG A 142 4.44 -13.16 2.18
N VAL A 143 5.64 -12.76 2.57
CA VAL A 143 6.82 -13.62 2.45
C VAL A 143 6.91 -14.60 3.61
N ARG A 144 7.55 -15.74 3.35
CA ARG A 144 8.07 -16.64 4.37
C ARG A 144 9.57 -16.65 4.23
N GLU A 145 10.26 -16.10 5.22
CA GLU A 145 11.72 -16.08 5.28
C GLU A 145 12.26 -17.52 5.23
N ASN A 146 13.48 -17.69 4.72
CA ASN A 146 14.14 -18.99 4.54
C ASN A 146 13.49 -19.93 3.52
N THR A 147 12.66 -19.40 2.61
CA THR A 147 12.13 -20.16 1.48
C THR A 147 12.89 -19.82 0.19
N ARG A 148 13.05 -20.81 -0.70
CA ARG A 148 13.67 -20.58 -2.02
C ARG A 148 12.95 -19.53 -2.84
N ILE A 149 11.62 -19.47 -2.72
CA ILE A 149 10.79 -18.51 -3.47
C ILE A 149 10.95 -17.09 -2.95
N PHE A 150 11.22 -16.90 -1.65
CA PHE A 150 11.55 -15.61 -1.08
C PHE A 150 12.86 -15.07 -1.66
N HIS A 151 13.93 -15.87 -1.68
CA HIS A 151 15.20 -15.45 -2.28
C HIS A 151 15.08 -15.18 -3.79
N ALA A 152 14.27 -15.96 -4.51
CA ALA A 152 13.97 -15.69 -5.91
C ALA A 152 13.22 -14.36 -6.10
N LEU A 153 12.34 -13.99 -5.17
CA LEU A 153 11.65 -12.70 -5.16
C LEU A 153 12.64 -11.55 -4.87
N GLU A 154 13.52 -11.69 -3.88
CA GLU A 154 14.56 -10.69 -3.59
C GLU A 154 15.46 -10.44 -4.80
N GLU A 155 15.97 -11.52 -5.42
CA GLU A 155 16.79 -11.42 -6.64
C GLU A 155 16.01 -10.79 -7.79
N PHE A 156 14.73 -11.14 -7.96
CA PHE A 156 13.87 -10.56 -8.97
C PHE A 156 13.68 -9.05 -8.79
N LEU A 157 13.32 -8.61 -7.58
CA LEU A 157 13.08 -7.20 -7.28
C LEU A 157 14.39 -6.38 -7.35
N GLY A 158 15.52 -6.99 -6.96
CA GLY A 158 16.85 -6.36 -7.03
C GLY A 158 17.39 -6.10 -8.44
N ARG A 159 16.71 -6.57 -9.50
CA ARG A 159 17.07 -6.25 -10.90
C ARG A 159 16.64 -4.86 -11.33
N TYR A 160 15.70 -4.25 -10.61
CA TYR A 160 15.20 -2.92 -10.91
C TYR A 160 15.99 -1.87 -10.12
N ASP A 161 16.21 -0.71 -10.72
CA ASP A 161 16.74 0.48 -10.03
C ASP A 161 15.63 1.17 -9.21
N ILE A 162 14.94 0.38 -8.39
CA ILE A 162 13.84 0.81 -7.52
C ILE A 162 14.13 0.21 -6.14
N PRO A 163 14.08 0.99 -5.06
CA PRO A 163 14.38 0.47 -3.73
C PRO A 163 13.34 -0.58 -3.30
N LEU A 164 13.83 -1.76 -2.91
CA LEU A 164 13.07 -2.72 -2.11
C LEU A 164 13.06 -2.23 -0.67
N LEU A 165 11.91 -1.73 -0.22
CA LEU A 165 11.79 -1.07 1.08
C LEU A 165 11.79 -2.07 2.23
N THR A 166 10.99 -3.13 2.11
CA THR A 166 10.84 -4.12 3.18
C THR A 166 10.28 -5.44 2.66
N HIS A 167 10.28 -6.42 3.56
CA HIS A 167 9.63 -7.71 3.43
C HIS A 167 8.54 -7.85 4.50
N LEU A 168 7.27 -7.84 4.09
CA LEU A 168 6.15 -8.09 5.00
C LEU A 168 5.84 -9.59 5.03
N ARG A 169 5.92 -10.19 6.22
CA ARG A 169 5.69 -11.62 6.38
C ARG A 169 4.23 -12.01 6.19
N GLU A 170 3.98 -13.26 5.81
CA GLU A 170 2.64 -13.85 5.83
C GLU A 170 2.18 -14.08 7.29
N SER A 171 1.52 -13.08 7.87
CA SER A 171 1.06 -13.08 9.26
C SER A 171 -0.45 -13.06 9.37
N GLN A 172 -0.99 -13.85 10.32
CA GLN A 172 -2.42 -13.82 10.68
C GLN A 172 -2.83 -12.49 11.33
N ASN A 173 -1.87 -11.70 11.83
CA ASN A 173 -2.16 -10.40 12.44
C ASN A 173 -2.76 -9.41 11.43
N TYR A 174 -2.30 -9.42 10.17
CA TYR A 174 -2.88 -8.59 9.11
C TYR A 174 -4.34 -8.98 8.81
N ILE A 175 -4.67 -10.27 8.88
CA ILE A 175 -6.03 -10.76 8.63
C ILE A 175 -6.94 -10.31 9.77
N ARG A 176 -6.52 -10.55 11.02
CA ARG A 176 -7.27 -10.14 12.23
C ARG A 176 -7.49 -8.63 12.30
N ALA A 177 -6.46 -7.84 11.99
CA ALA A 177 -6.57 -6.38 11.94
C ALA A 177 -7.58 -5.95 10.86
N ALA A 178 -7.48 -6.52 9.65
CA ALA A 178 -8.39 -6.20 8.56
C ALA A 178 -9.86 -6.54 8.84
N GLU A 179 -10.13 -7.67 9.52
CA GLU A 179 -11.50 -8.07 9.91
C GLU A 179 -12.15 -7.10 10.90
N THR A 180 -11.36 -6.28 11.60
CA THR A 180 -11.80 -5.42 12.68
C THR A 180 -11.64 -3.93 12.38
N GLY A 181 -11.30 -3.55 11.14
CA GLY A 181 -11.08 -2.14 10.82
C GLY A 181 -9.87 -1.50 11.52
N LEU A 182 -8.94 -2.34 11.99
CA LEU A 182 -7.70 -1.93 12.66
C LEU A 182 -6.49 -2.14 11.73
N GLY A 183 -5.42 -1.42 12.02
CA GLY A 183 -4.07 -1.68 11.51
C GLY A 183 -3.26 -2.53 12.47
N VAL A 184 -2.16 -3.13 12.00
CA VAL A 184 -1.24 -3.88 12.88
C VAL A 184 -0.60 -3.00 13.94
N PHE A 185 -0.51 -1.69 13.70
CA PHE A 185 0.00 -0.71 14.66
C PHE A 185 -0.92 -0.52 15.87
N GLU A 186 -2.22 -0.79 15.70
CA GLU A 186 -3.25 -0.62 16.72
C GLU A 186 -3.51 -1.92 17.52
N LEU A 187 -2.84 -3.02 17.15
CA LEU A 187 -2.92 -4.29 17.88
C LEU A 187 -1.93 -4.33 19.06
N ALA A 188 -2.16 -5.27 19.99
CA ALA A 188 -1.32 -5.41 21.18
C ALA A 188 0.17 -5.62 20.81
N PRO A 189 1.12 -4.77 21.29
CA PRO A 189 2.52 -4.81 20.84
C PRO A 189 3.20 -6.16 20.98
N SER A 190 2.86 -6.93 22.01
CA SER A 190 3.40 -8.29 22.24
C SER A 190 3.04 -9.28 21.13
N GLN A 191 1.98 -9.03 20.35
CA GLN A 191 1.52 -9.89 19.27
C GLN A 191 2.10 -9.50 17.91
N VAL A 192 2.42 -8.21 17.72
CA VAL A 192 2.76 -7.62 16.42
C VAL A 192 4.16 -7.03 16.32
N ALA A 193 5.00 -7.13 17.35
CA ALA A 193 6.32 -6.48 17.38
C ALA A 193 7.16 -6.75 16.12
N VAL A 194 7.14 -8.00 15.62
CA VAL A 194 7.84 -8.37 14.39
C VAL A 194 7.19 -7.76 13.15
N ASP A 195 5.86 -7.74 13.08
CA ASP A 195 5.14 -7.13 11.95
C ASP A 195 5.44 -5.63 11.89
N VAL A 196 5.31 -4.93 13.01
CA VAL A 196 5.56 -3.48 13.13
C VAL A 196 7.00 -3.14 12.77
N ALA A 197 7.99 -3.88 13.26
CA ALA A 197 9.39 -3.64 12.91
C ALA A 197 9.67 -3.76 11.39
N GLN A 198 8.92 -4.61 10.66
CA GLN A 198 9.04 -4.69 9.20
C GLN A 198 8.50 -3.44 8.49
N TRP A 199 7.71 -2.58 9.15
CA TRP A 199 7.25 -1.32 8.57
C TRP A 199 8.25 -0.16 8.71
N ASP A 200 9.21 -0.24 9.65
CA ASP A 200 10.16 0.83 9.92
C ASP A 200 10.89 1.35 8.67
N PRO A 201 11.39 0.50 7.75
CA PRO A 201 12.03 0.97 6.53
C PRO A 201 11.09 1.75 5.60
N VAL A 202 9.82 1.33 5.52
CA VAL A 202 8.79 2.00 4.69
C VAL A 202 8.50 3.37 5.27
N ILE A 203 8.25 3.46 6.58
CA ILE A 203 7.98 4.70 7.29
C ILE A 203 9.17 5.68 7.18
N ALA A 204 10.39 5.18 7.44
CA ALA A 204 11.61 5.98 7.36
C ALA A 204 11.87 6.49 5.94
N TRP A 205 11.53 5.70 4.92
CA TRP A 205 11.63 6.13 3.53
C TRP A 205 10.57 7.17 3.17
N LEU A 206 9.31 6.98 3.58
CA LEU A 206 8.22 7.93 3.32
C LEU A 206 8.50 9.31 3.92
N ARG A 207 9.05 9.38 5.14
CA ARG A 207 9.41 10.63 5.83
C ARG A 207 10.53 11.44 5.19
N LYS A 208 11.35 10.85 4.31
CA LYS A 208 12.57 11.49 3.75
C LYS A 208 12.33 12.41 2.55
N GLY A 209 11.12 12.52 2.02
CA GLY A 209 10.84 13.37 0.87
C GLY A 209 9.44 13.92 0.90
#